data_AF-A0A2V2NAB3-F1
#
_entry.id   AF-A0A2V2NAB3-F1
#
_cell.length_a   1.000
_cell.length_b   1.000
_cell.length_c   1.000
_cell.angle_alpha   90.00
_cell.angle_beta   90.00
_cell.angle_gamma   90.00
#
_symmetry.space_group_name_H-M   'P 1'
#
loop_
_entity.id
_entity.type
_entity.pdbx_description
1 polymer ?
#
loop_
_entity_poly.entity_id
_entity_poly.type
_entity_poly.pdbx_seq_one_letter_code
_entity_poly.pdbx_strand_id
1 'polypeptide(L)'
;MTDWGMADEAQVKAIKEGVASWNEWKAANPRKRPDLSGAHLTGLSLEGINLNGARLQEVDFEFCNMKKGNFAGADLTRANLSNTDLTDSVFLNANLQGARLTGANVTRADFRGANVAGADLRQLKRGL
;
A
#
# COMPACT_ATOMS: atom_id res chain seq x y z
N MET A 1 12.43 2.04 -25.66
CA MET A 1 11.22 2.80 -26.05
C MET A 1 10.05 1.91 -25.68
N THR A 2 9.37 2.06 -24.55
CA THR A 2 9.05 3.21 -23.66
C THR A 2 9.42 2.92 -22.20
N ASP A 3 10.31 3.72 -21.62
CA ASP A 3 10.63 3.73 -20.19
C ASP A 3 9.90 4.93 -19.56
N TRP A 4 8.64 4.72 -19.18
CA TRP A 4 7.82 5.66 -18.44
C TRP A 4 7.42 4.96 -17.14
N GLY A 5 8.23 5.10 -16.09
CA GLY A 5 7.80 5.00 -14.68
C GLY A 5 6.88 3.84 -14.26
N MET A 6 6.98 2.68 -14.92
CA MET A 6 6.22 1.48 -14.53
C MET A 6 6.83 0.89 -13.26
N ALA A 7 5.99 0.30 -12.40
CA ALA A 7 6.44 -0.53 -11.30
C ALA A 7 7.49 -1.58 -11.77
N ASP A 8 8.50 -1.82 -10.96
CA ASP A 8 9.54 -2.82 -11.24
C ASP A 8 8.88 -4.20 -11.37
N GLU A 9 8.98 -4.82 -12.55
CA GLU A 9 8.31 -6.10 -12.85
C GLU A 9 8.70 -7.22 -11.86
N ALA A 10 9.95 -7.23 -11.37
CA ALA A 10 10.38 -8.22 -10.39
C ALA A 10 9.71 -8.00 -9.04
N GLN A 11 9.49 -6.74 -8.66
CA GLN A 11 8.77 -6.37 -7.44
C GLN A 11 7.28 -6.72 -7.54
N VAL A 12 6.65 -6.39 -8.66
CA VAL A 12 5.25 -6.72 -8.94
C VAL A 12 5.04 -8.23 -8.94
N LYS A 13 5.96 -8.99 -9.55
CA LYS A 13 5.90 -10.46 -9.53
C LYS A 13 6.03 -10.98 -8.09
N ALA A 14 7.03 -10.54 -7.35
CA ALA A 14 7.27 -11.00 -5.98
C ALA A 14 6.07 -10.74 -5.06
N ILE A 15 5.45 -9.57 -5.12
CA ILE A 15 4.29 -9.27 -4.27
C ILE A 15 3.02 -10.04 -4.70
N LYS A 16 2.84 -10.31 -6.01
CA LYS A 16 1.72 -11.13 -6.51
C LYS A 16 1.82 -12.59 -6.10
N GLU A 17 3.03 -13.11 -5.92
CA GLU A 17 3.27 -14.46 -5.38
C GLU A 17 3.05 -14.53 -3.85
N GLY A 18 3.02 -13.38 -3.18
CA GLY A 18 2.61 -13.23 -1.79
C GLY A 18 3.69 -12.64 -0.87
N VAL A 19 3.36 -12.51 0.42
CA VAL A 19 4.22 -11.86 1.42
C VAL A 19 5.57 -12.58 1.59
N ALA A 20 5.62 -13.90 1.45
CA ALA A 20 6.86 -14.67 1.54
C ALA A 20 7.83 -14.30 0.40
N SER A 21 7.37 -14.38 -0.86
CA SER A 21 8.14 -13.97 -2.03
C SER A 21 8.54 -12.49 -1.97
N TRP A 22 7.68 -11.61 -1.46
CA TRP A 22 8.04 -10.21 -1.22
C TRP A 22 9.19 -10.05 -0.23
N ASN A 23 9.18 -10.82 0.86
CA ASN A 23 10.23 -10.77 1.86
C ASN A 23 11.56 -11.31 1.33
N GLU A 24 11.54 -12.36 0.52
CA GLU A 24 12.73 -12.86 -0.18
C GLU A 24 13.30 -11.80 -1.14
N TRP A 25 12.44 -11.14 -1.93
CA TRP A 25 12.86 -10.07 -2.82
C TRP A 25 13.53 -8.92 -2.05
N LYS A 26 12.95 -8.47 -0.93
CA LYS A 26 13.56 -7.42 -0.09
C LYS A 26 14.89 -7.86 0.52
N ALA A 27 14.99 -9.11 0.99
CA ALA A 27 16.23 -9.65 1.55
C ALA A 27 17.35 -9.70 0.50
N ALA A 28 17.01 -10.03 -0.75
CA ALA A 28 17.94 -10.01 -1.87
C ALA A 28 18.28 -8.60 -2.38
N ASN A 29 17.43 -7.59 -2.08
CA ASN A 29 17.57 -6.22 -2.59
C ASN A 29 17.59 -5.15 -1.48
N PRO A 30 18.46 -5.24 -0.44
CA PRO A 30 18.37 -4.40 0.75
C PRO A 30 18.64 -2.91 0.51
N ARG A 31 19.26 -2.55 -0.62
CA ARG A 31 19.55 -1.16 -1.01
C ARG A 31 18.52 -0.59 -1.98
N LYS A 32 17.60 -1.41 -2.51
CA LYS A 32 16.57 -0.92 -3.42
C LYS A 32 15.38 -0.46 -2.61
N ARG A 33 14.94 0.77 -2.88
CA ARG A 33 13.66 1.26 -2.40
C ARG A 33 12.55 0.53 -3.17
N PRO A 34 11.54 -0.04 -2.48
CA PRO A 34 10.37 -0.59 -3.15
C PRO A 34 9.67 0.43 -4.04
N ASP A 35 9.33 0.02 -5.26
CA ASP A 35 8.56 0.77 -6.24
C ASP A 35 7.50 -0.14 -6.90
N LEU A 36 6.26 0.08 -6.51
CA LEU A 36 5.06 -0.55 -7.05
C LEU A 36 4.11 0.50 -7.63
N SER A 37 4.64 1.65 -8.08
CA SER A 37 3.85 2.75 -8.62
C SER A 37 3.02 2.29 -9.81
N GLY A 38 1.72 2.55 -9.80
CA GLY A 38 0.78 2.13 -10.85
C GLY A 38 0.54 0.62 -10.94
N ALA A 39 1.07 -0.20 -10.03
CA ALA A 39 0.87 -1.65 -10.09
C ALA A 39 -0.59 -2.04 -9.81
N HIS A 40 -1.11 -3.00 -10.56
CA HIS A 40 -2.43 -3.60 -10.31
C HIS A 40 -2.27 -4.82 -9.39
N LEU A 41 -2.68 -4.68 -8.14
CA LEU A 41 -2.49 -5.64 -7.04
C LEU A 41 -3.83 -6.00 -6.35
N THR A 42 -4.95 -5.74 -7.01
CA THR A 42 -6.32 -5.98 -6.54
C THR A 42 -6.52 -7.37 -5.94
N GLY A 43 -7.19 -7.43 -4.78
CA GLY A 43 -7.67 -8.67 -4.17
C GLY A 43 -6.61 -9.58 -3.55
N LEU A 44 -5.34 -9.16 -3.51
CA LEU A 44 -4.28 -9.95 -2.89
C LEU A 44 -4.43 -10.07 -1.37
N SER A 45 -3.97 -11.20 -0.83
CA SER A 45 -3.77 -11.38 0.61
C SER A 45 -2.34 -10.96 0.97
N LEU A 46 -2.23 -9.82 1.64
CA LEU A 46 -0.99 -9.13 2.00
C LEU A 46 -0.95 -8.83 3.52
N GLU A 47 -1.52 -9.72 4.34
CA GLU A 47 -1.48 -9.57 5.80
C GLU A 47 -0.02 -9.52 6.30
N GLY A 48 0.30 -8.51 7.10
CA GLY A 48 1.64 -8.28 7.64
C GLY A 48 2.67 -7.78 6.63
N ILE A 49 2.26 -7.36 5.42
CA ILE A 49 3.19 -6.85 4.41
C ILE A 49 3.97 -5.65 4.95
N ASN A 50 5.27 -5.60 4.67
CA ASN A 50 6.09 -4.42 4.96
C ASN A 50 6.49 -3.71 3.65
N LEU A 51 5.89 -2.54 3.45
CA LEU A 51 6.07 -1.58 2.37
C LEU A 51 6.52 -0.20 2.92
N ASN A 52 7.27 -0.20 4.02
CA ASN A 52 7.83 1.01 4.62
C ASN A 52 8.64 1.80 3.57
N GLY A 53 8.38 3.10 3.49
CA GLY A 53 9.06 4.01 2.57
C GLY A 53 8.80 3.71 1.09
N ALA A 54 7.93 2.78 0.71
CA ALA A 54 7.72 2.39 -0.68
C ALA A 54 7.17 3.54 -1.54
N ARG A 55 7.43 3.47 -2.85
CA ARG A 55 6.72 4.25 -3.88
C ARG A 55 5.50 3.46 -4.32
N LEU A 56 4.33 3.98 -3.99
CA LEU A 56 3.02 3.34 -4.16
C LEU A 56 2.05 4.31 -4.85
N GLN A 57 2.55 5.29 -5.62
CA GLN A 57 1.69 6.27 -6.26
C GLN A 57 0.81 5.55 -7.29
N GLU A 58 -0.49 5.87 -7.30
CA GLU A 58 -1.46 5.31 -8.26
C GLU A 58 -1.56 3.77 -8.23
N VAL A 59 -1.03 3.09 -7.21
CA VAL A 59 -1.17 1.63 -7.05
C VAL A 59 -2.64 1.25 -6.83
N ASP A 60 -3.06 0.11 -7.37
CA ASP A 60 -4.38 -0.45 -7.13
C ASP A 60 -4.33 -1.63 -6.16
N PHE A 61 -4.75 -1.39 -4.92
CA PHE A 61 -4.89 -2.38 -3.85
C PHE A 61 -6.36 -2.72 -3.57
N GLU A 62 -7.30 -2.38 -4.46
CA GLU A 62 -8.72 -2.59 -4.17
C GLU A 62 -9.02 -4.02 -3.70
N PHE A 63 -9.86 -4.18 -2.68
CA PHE A 63 -10.20 -5.47 -2.06
C PHE A 63 -9.05 -6.26 -1.39
N CYS A 64 -7.84 -5.73 -1.27
CA CYS A 64 -6.75 -6.44 -0.58
C CYS A 64 -7.02 -6.62 0.92
N ASN A 65 -6.58 -7.76 1.45
CA ASN A 65 -6.38 -7.94 2.89
C ASN A 65 -4.96 -7.48 3.23
N MET A 66 -4.83 -6.35 3.94
CA MET A 66 -3.56 -5.75 4.33
C MET A 66 -3.48 -5.54 5.85
N LYS A 67 -4.16 -6.38 6.63
CA LYS A 67 -4.11 -6.32 8.10
C LYS A 67 -2.67 -6.28 8.59
N LYS A 68 -2.39 -5.47 9.61
CA LYS A 68 -1.05 -5.32 10.21
C LYS A 68 0.03 -4.89 9.20
N GLY A 69 -0.35 -4.31 8.06
CA GLY A 69 0.59 -3.83 7.07
C GLY A 69 1.38 -2.63 7.55
N ASN A 70 2.65 -2.52 7.16
CA ASN A 70 3.49 -1.36 7.45
C ASN A 70 3.71 -0.54 6.18
N PHE A 71 3.13 0.66 6.15
CA PHE A 71 3.22 1.66 5.09
C PHE A 71 3.86 2.97 5.61
N ALA A 72 4.55 2.95 6.74
CA ALA A 72 5.13 4.17 7.31
C ALA A 72 6.11 4.82 6.31
N GLY A 73 5.99 6.14 6.12
CA GLY A 73 6.76 6.92 5.16
C GLY A 73 6.54 6.57 3.67
N ALA A 74 5.59 5.70 3.35
CA ALA A 74 5.28 5.36 1.96
C ALA A 74 4.56 6.52 1.26
N ASP A 75 4.74 6.61 -0.06
CA ASP A 75 4.01 7.55 -0.89
C ASP A 75 2.90 6.81 -1.65
N LEU A 76 1.68 6.96 -1.14
CA LEU A 76 0.42 6.41 -1.63
C LEU A 76 -0.41 7.48 -2.37
N THR A 77 0.23 8.52 -2.91
CA THR A 77 -0.47 9.58 -3.64
C THR A 77 -1.35 8.97 -4.73
N ARG A 78 -2.65 9.30 -4.72
CA ARG A 78 -3.66 8.80 -5.66
C ARG A 78 -3.80 7.27 -5.72
N ALA A 79 -3.31 6.53 -4.72
CA ALA A 79 -3.50 5.09 -4.60
C ALA A 79 -4.98 4.72 -4.43
N ASN A 80 -5.39 3.57 -4.97
CA ASN A 80 -6.70 2.97 -4.72
C ASN A 80 -6.60 1.95 -3.58
N LEU A 81 -7.12 2.31 -2.42
CA LEU A 81 -7.27 1.47 -1.21
C LEU A 81 -8.76 1.20 -0.93
N SER A 82 -9.62 1.25 -1.95
CA SER A 82 -11.06 1.04 -1.75
C SER A 82 -11.33 -0.40 -1.29
N ASN A 83 -12.27 -0.57 -0.37
CA ASN A 83 -12.69 -1.88 0.16
C ASN A 83 -11.58 -2.76 0.76
N THR A 84 -10.43 -2.20 1.11
CA THR A 84 -9.33 -2.96 1.73
C THR A 84 -9.58 -3.21 3.22
N ASP A 85 -9.01 -4.29 3.76
CA ASP A 85 -8.86 -4.46 5.20
C ASP A 85 -7.49 -3.96 5.66
N LEU A 86 -7.47 -2.79 6.31
CA LEU A 86 -6.29 -2.13 6.85
C LEU A 86 -6.25 -2.21 8.39
N THR A 87 -6.98 -3.15 9.00
CA THR A 87 -7.02 -3.29 10.46
C THR A 87 -5.59 -3.44 11.02
N ASP A 88 -5.27 -2.70 12.08
CA ASP A 88 -3.93 -2.68 12.72
C ASP A 88 -2.76 -2.22 11.82
N SER A 89 -3.03 -1.55 10.69
CA SER A 89 -1.96 -1.09 9.77
C SER A 89 -1.31 0.22 10.21
N VAL A 90 -0.08 0.45 9.79
CA VAL A 90 0.72 1.64 10.15
C VAL A 90 0.97 2.51 8.93
N PHE A 91 0.55 3.77 9.00
CA PHE A 91 0.71 4.82 7.98
C PHE A 91 1.49 6.03 8.50
N LEU A 92 2.32 5.87 9.54
CA LEU A 92 3.10 6.95 10.14
C LEU A 92 3.87 7.76 9.09
N ASN A 93 3.62 9.07 9.02
CA ASN A 93 4.24 9.98 8.05
C ASN A 93 4.06 9.58 6.57
N ALA A 94 3.08 8.75 6.24
CA ALA A 94 2.80 8.37 4.86
C ALA A 94 2.10 9.51 4.10
N ASN A 95 2.29 9.58 2.78
CA ASN A 95 1.56 10.51 1.92
C ASN A 95 0.40 9.80 1.23
N LEU A 96 -0.84 10.09 1.62
CA LEU A 96 -2.07 9.57 1.01
C LEU A 96 -2.84 10.66 0.25
N GLN A 97 -2.15 11.70 -0.24
CA GLN A 97 -2.81 12.79 -0.96
C GLN A 97 -3.63 12.25 -2.14
N GLY A 98 -4.93 12.57 -2.17
CA GLY A 98 -5.84 12.10 -3.23
C GLY A 98 -6.09 10.59 -3.27
N ALA A 99 -5.66 9.82 -2.27
CA ALA A 99 -5.90 8.38 -2.22
C ALA A 99 -7.40 8.07 -2.04
N ARG A 100 -7.87 6.94 -2.57
CA ARG A 100 -9.26 6.48 -2.40
C ARG A 100 -9.31 5.42 -1.31
N LEU A 101 -10.03 5.67 -0.23
CA LEU A 101 -10.21 4.72 0.88
C LEU A 101 -11.68 4.33 1.09
N THR A 102 -12.52 4.46 0.05
CA THR A 102 -13.96 4.21 0.17
C THR A 102 -14.24 2.78 0.62
N GLY A 103 -14.98 2.62 1.72
CA GLY A 103 -15.32 1.31 2.27
C GLY A 103 -14.18 0.55 2.97
N ALA A 104 -12.98 1.13 3.05
CA ALA A 104 -11.84 0.52 3.71
C ALA A 104 -12.08 0.37 5.22
N ASN A 105 -11.64 -0.75 5.78
CA ASN A 105 -11.62 -0.97 7.23
C ASN A 105 -10.31 -0.50 7.82
N VAL A 106 -10.34 0.59 8.58
CA VAL A 106 -9.16 1.22 9.19
C VAL A 106 -9.16 1.08 10.71
N THR A 107 -9.82 0.05 11.23
CA THR A 107 -9.89 -0.21 12.67
C THR A 107 -8.48 -0.33 13.27
N ARG A 108 -8.17 0.51 14.26
CA ARG A 108 -6.85 0.61 14.92
C ARG A 108 -5.67 0.92 13.99
N ALA A 109 -5.92 1.41 12.77
CA ALA A 109 -4.85 1.87 11.90
C ALA A 109 -4.25 3.20 12.41
N ASP A 110 -2.94 3.33 12.30
CA ASP A 110 -2.20 4.50 12.78
C ASP A 110 -1.85 5.45 11.65
N PHE A 111 -2.54 6.59 11.57
CA PHE A 111 -2.31 7.65 10.58
C PHE A 111 -1.56 8.87 11.15
N ARG A 112 -0.88 8.77 12.30
CA ARG A 112 -0.18 9.95 12.86
C ARG A 112 0.86 10.50 11.87
N GLY A 113 0.78 11.80 11.59
CA GLY A 113 1.65 12.48 10.63
C GLY A 113 1.35 12.16 9.16
N ALA A 114 0.35 11.34 8.85
CA ALA A 114 0.00 11.03 7.47
C ALA A 114 -0.66 12.25 6.77
N ASN A 115 -0.29 12.51 5.53
CA ASN A 115 -0.96 13.51 4.69
C ASN A 115 -2.16 12.89 3.99
N VAL A 116 -3.38 13.26 4.39
CA VAL A 116 -4.63 12.76 3.78
C VAL A 116 -5.36 13.84 2.97
N ALA A 117 -4.66 14.89 2.55
CA ALA A 117 -5.27 15.99 1.80
C ALA A 117 -5.95 15.47 0.52
N GLY A 118 -7.24 15.77 0.35
CA GLY A 118 -8.02 15.34 -0.80
C GLY A 118 -8.30 13.83 -0.89
N ALA A 119 -7.94 13.03 0.13
CA ALA A 119 -8.27 11.62 0.16
C ALA A 119 -9.79 11.40 0.28
N ASP A 120 -10.32 10.40 -0.43
CA ASP A 120 -11.72 10.01 -0.32
C ASP A 120 -11.89 9.06 0.88
N LEU A 121 -12.42 9.62 1.98
CA LEU A 121 -12.61 8.91 3.25
C LEU A 121 -14.07 8.50 3.48
N ARG A 122 -14.92 8.55 2.45
CA ARG A 122 -16.34 8.19 2.57
C ARG A 122 -16.48 6.71 2.95
N GLN A 123 -17.46 6.41 3.80
CA GLN A 123 -17.78 5.03 4.20
C GLN A 123 -16.60 4.26 4.84
N LEU A 124 -15.60 4.96 5.38
CA LEU A 124 -14.57 4.30 6.18
C LEU A 124 -15.21 3.50 7.32
N LYS A 125 -14.82 2.24 7.44
CA LYS A 125 -15.21 1.42 8.59
C LYS A 125 -14.19 1.66 9.69
N ARG A 126 -14.67 2.08 10.85
CA ARG A 126 -13.90 2.33 12.08
C ARG A 126 -14.54 1.50 13.17
N GLY A 127 -13.79 0.58 13.79
CA GLY A 127 -14.28 -0.22 14.91
C GLY A 127 -14.80 0.70 16.02
N LEU A 128 -15.98 0.36 16.55
CA LEU A 128 -16.58 0.98 17.73
C LEU A 128 -15.71 0.77 18.97
#